data_AF-A0AA96Z2M5-F1
#
_entry.id   AF-A0AA96Z2M5-F1
#
_cell.length_a   1.000
_cell.length_b   1.000
_cell.length_c   1.000
_cell.angle_alpha   90.00
_cell.angle_beta   90.00
_cell.angle_gamma   90.00
#
_symmetry.space_group_name_H-M   'P 1'
#
loop_
_entity.id
_entity.type
_entity.pdbx_description
1 polymer ?
#
loop_
_entity_poly.entity_id
_entity_poly.type
_entity_poly.pdbx_seq_one_letter_code
_entity_poly.pdbx_strand_id
1 'polypeptide(L)' 'MTVLVEEDRVLLVSPPGESAVMSATQTRRLHRLLDKAAASSASSAEG' A
#
# COMPACT_ATOMS: atom_id res chain seq x y z
N MET A 1 9.15 15.50 -4.28
CA MET A 1 8.46 15.98 -5.49
C MET A 1 9.54 16.41 -6.48
N THR A 2 9.54 15.85 -7.68
CA THR A 2 10.51 16.18 -8.72
C THR A 2 9.82 17.03 -9.76
N VAL A 3 10.47 18.11 -10.19
CA VAL A 3 9.96 18.99 -11.25
C VAL A 3 10.83 18.80 -12.48
N LEU A 4 10.22 18.46 -13.61
CA LEU A 4 10.88 18.37 -14.90
C LEU A 4 10.46 19.57 -15.74
N VAL A 5 11.43 20.24 -16.36
CA VAL A 5 11.20 21.39 -17.23
C VAL A 5 11.84 21.10 -18.59
N GLU A 6 11.03 21.14 -19.65
CA GLU A 6 11.48 20.95 -21.03
C GLU A 6 10.76 21.95 -21.94
N GLU A 7 11.55 22.74 -22.67
CA GLU A 7 11.07 23.89 -23.45
C GLU A 7 10.21 24.83 -22.59
N ASP A 8 8.89 24.87 -22.82
CA ASP A 8 7.89 25.66 -22.08
C ASP A 8 6.91 24.78 -21.27
N ARG A 9 7.24 23.51 -21.03
CA ARG A 9 6.39 22.56 -20.28
C ARG A 9 6.98 22.26 -18.93
N VAL A 10 6.11 22.29 -17.91
CA VAL A 10 6.44 21.89 -16.54
C VAL A 10 5.66 20.63 -16.20
N LEU A 11 6.39 19.57 -15.85
CA LEU A 11 5.83 18.31 -15.39
C LEU A 11 6.15 18.11 -13.91
N LEU A 12 5.08 17.92 -13.13
CA LEU A 12 5.16 17.56 -11.72
C LEU A 12 5.18 16.03 -11.62
N VAL A 13 6.29 15.50 -11.11
CA VAL A 13 6.46 14.06 -10.89
C VAL A 13 6.45 13.79 -9.40
N SER A 14 5.40 13.10 -8.97
CA SER A 14 5.30 12.51 -7.64
C SER A 14 6.45 11.52 -7.41
N PRO A 15 7.11 11.51 -6.24
CA PRO A 15 8.10 10.49 -5.92
C PRO A 15 7.50 9.08 -6.03
N PRO A 16 8.30 8.08 -6.42
CA PRO A 16 7.87 6.69 -6.40
C PRO A 16 7.29 6.33 -5.03
N GLY A 17 6.12 5.70 -5.01
CA GLY A 17 5.43 5.29 -3.79
C GLY A 17 4.54 6.36 -3.14
N GLU A 18 4.57 7.62 -3.60
CA GLU A 18 3.67 8.67 -3.09
C GLU A 18 2.19 8.34 -3.38
N SER A 19 1.91 7.68 -4.50
CA SER A 19 0.57 7.19 -4.85
C SER A 19 0.26 5.79 -4.30
N ALA A 20 1.24 5.09 -3.72
CA ALA A 20 1.09 3.74 -3.20
C ALA A 20 0.57 3.73 -1.75
N VAL A 21 -0.36 4.63 -1.44
CA VAL A 21 -0.91 4.78 -0.09
C VAL A 21 -2.26 4.06 -0.03
N MET A 22 -2.36 3.05 0.84
CA MET A 22 -3.64 2.42 1.15
C MET A 22 -4.49 3.39 1.99
N SER A 23 -5.75 3.56 1.61
CA SER A 23 -6.72 4.28 2.46
C SER A 23 -6.84 3.59 3.82
N ALA A 24 -7.21 4.35 4.86
CA ALA A 24 -7.40 3.79 6.20
C ALA A 24 -8.39 2.60 6.22
N THR A 25 -9.39 2.60 5.35
CA THR A 25 -10.35 1.49 5.20
C THR A 25 -9.70 0.25 4.57
N GLN A 26 -8.88 0.44 3.53
CA GLN A 26 -8.13 -0.66 2.91
C GLN A 26 -7.12 -1.25 3.90
N THR A 27 -6.42 -0.43 4.68
CA THR A 27 -5.48 -0.88 5.72
C THR A 27 -6.17 -1.69 6.80
N ARG A 28 -7.32 -1.21 7.32
CA ARG A 28 -8.13 -1.96 8.30
C ARG A 28 -8.65 -3.29 7.74
N ARG A 29 -9.04 -3.31 6.46
CA ARG A 29 -9.46 -4.55 5.78
C ARG A 29 -8.31 -5.54 5.67
N LEU A 30 -7.12 -5.07 5.27
CA LEU A 30 -5.93 -5.91 5.17
C LEU A 30 -5.57 -6.52 6.53
N HIS A 31 -5.54 -5.70 7.59
CA HIS A 31 -5.27 -6.17 8.95
C HIS A 31 -6.17 -7.36 9.35
N ARG A 32 -7.49 -7.22 9.18
CA ARG A 32 -8.44 -8.30 9.50
C ARG A 32 -8.23 -9.57 8.69
N LEU A 33 -7.81 -9.45 7.44
CA LEU A 33 -7.52 -10.61 6.59
C LEU A 33 -6.25 -11.33 7.06
N LEU A 34 -5.22 -10.58 7.46
CA LEU A 34 -3.99 -11.13 8.03
C LEU A 34 -4.26 -11.82 9.37
N ASP A 35 -5.05 -11.22 10.25
CA ASP A 35 -5.46 -11.83 11.53
C ASP A 35 -6.17 -13.17 11.29
N LYS A 36 -7.10 -13.20 10.33
CA LYS A 36 -7.82 -14.41 9.97
C LYS A 36 -6.90 -15.49 9.41
N ALA A 37 -5.96 -15.11 8.55
CA ALA A 37 -4.99 -16.04 7.97
C ALA A 37 -4.08 -16.63 9.07
N ALA A 38 -3.59 -15.81 9.99
CA ALA A 38 -2.76 -16.24 11.11
C ALA A 38 -3.51 -17.19 12.06
N ALA A 39 -4.79 -16.92 12.35
CA ALA A 39 -5.63 -17.82 13.14
C ALA A 39 -5.85 -19.17 12.44
N SER A 40 -6.06 -19.15 11.11
CA SER A 40 -6.21 -20.38 10.34
C SER A 40 -4.92 -21.21 10.26
N SER A 41 -3.76 -20.57 10.19
CA SER A 41 -2.47 -21.27 10.17
C SER A 41 -2.11 -21.88 11.53
N ALA A 42 -2.50 -21.23 12.64
CA ALA A 42 -2.30 -21.77 13.99
C ALA A 42 -3.16 -23.04 14.22
N SER A 43 -4.41 -23.04 13.76
CA SER A 43 -5.30 -24.21 13.86
C SER A 43 -4.82 -25.42 13.07
N SER A 44 -4.01 -25.25 12.02
CA SER A 44 -3.43 -26.35 11.25
C SER A 44 -2.14 -26.92 11.86
N ALA A 45 -1.57 -26.28 12.88
CA ALA A 45 -0.33 -26.72 13.54
C ALA A 45 -0.59 -27.58 14.80
N GLU A 46 -1.83 -27.64 15.28
CA GLU A 46 -2.22 -28.37 16.50
C GLU A 46 -2.95 -29.72 16.22
N GLY A 47 -2.91 -30.23 14.99
CA GLY A 47 -3.46 -31.54 14.59
C GLY A 47 -2.38 -32.48 14.08
#